data_AF-A0A366IM64-F1
#
_entry.id   AF-A0A366IM64-F1
#
_cell.length_a   1.000
_cell.length_b   1.000
_cell.length_c   1.000
_cell.angle_alpha   90.00
_cell.angle_beta   90.00
_cell.angle_gamma   90.00
#
_symmetry.space_group_name_H-M   'P 1'
#
loop_
_entity.id
_entity.type
_entity.pdbx_description
1 polymer ?
#
loop_
_entity_poly.entity_id
_entity_poly.type
_entity_poly.pdbx_seq_one_letter_code
_entity_poly.pdbx_strand_id
1 'polypeptide(L)'
;MSDRVHANAPELEAFSRRLRGNGENVVKLAKELEYTLRTIDWNDRVKDRIDQDVHDATRGLKKLAESLFDHSREVDIKARQLRDFLGR
;
A
#
# COMPACT_ATOMS: atom_id res chain seq x y z
N MET A 1 9.05 21.33 18.70
CA MET A 1 9.69 21.73 17.42
C MET A 1 9.01 20.92 16.32
N SER A 2 8.34 21.58 15.38
CA SER A 2 7.67 20.90 14.26
C SER A 2 8.72 20.69 13.18
N ASP A 3 9.19 19.46 13.00
CA ASP A 3 10.01 19.07 11.85
C ASP A 3 9.13 19.14 10.60
N ARG A 4 8.93 20.36 10.10
CA ARG A 4 8.27 20.59 8.83
C ARG A 4 9.24 20.16 7.74
N VAL A 5 8.97 19.00 7.15
CA VAL A 5 9.64 18.57 5.93
C VAL A 5 9.27 19.56 4.82
N HIS A 6 10.24 20.35 4.37
CA HIS A 6 10.10 21.23 3.21
C HIS A 6 10.26 20.40 1.93
N ALA A 7 9.16 19.86 1.41
CA ALA A 7 9.16 19.15 0.14
C ALA A 7 8.68 20.08 -0.99
N ASN A 8 9.38 20.07 -2.13
CA ASN A 8 8.94 20.75 -3.35
C ASN A 8 7.95 19.88 -4.17
N ALA A 9 7.28 20.47 -5.15
CA ALA A 9 6.26 19.76 -5.93
C ALA A 9 6.80 18.48 -6.61
N PRO A 10 7.97 18.49 -7.28
CA PRO A 10 8.57 17.27 -7.82
C PRO A 10 8.84 16.17 -6.78
N GLU A 11 9.32 16.53 -5.58
CA GLU A 11 9.56 15.57 -4.50
C GLU A 11 8.26 14.94 -3.98
N LEU A 12 7.20 15.74 -3.86
CA LEU A 12 5.87 15.23 -3.48
C LEU A 12 5.30 14.29 -4.57
N GLU A 13 5.45 14.63 -5.86
CA GLU A 13 5.05 13.73 -6.95
C GLU A 13 5.86 12.43 -6.96
N ALA A 14 7.16 12.49 -6.69
CA ALA A 14 7.99 11.29 -6.58
C ALA A 14 7.57 10.43 -5.37
N PHE A 15 7.23 11.07 -4.25
CA PHE A 15 6.76 10.39 -3.06
C PHE A 15 5.38 9.74 -3.27
N SER A 16 4.43 10.41 -3.93
CA SER A 16 3.12 9.83 -4.25
C SER A 16 3.25 8.59 -5.12
N ARG A 17 4.13 8.62 -6.13
CA ARG A 17 4.42 7.45 -7.00
C ARG A 17 5.02 6.29 -6.21
N ARG A 18 5.92 6.56 -5.27
CA ARG A 18 6.49 5.54 -4.37
C ARG A 18 5.44 4.90 -3.48
N LEU A 19 4.55 5.69 -2.88
CA LEU A 19 3.44 5.17 -2.07
C LEU A 19 2.53 4.25 -2.90
N ARG A 20 2.20 4.66 -4.13
CA ARG A 20 1.43 3.83 -5.06
C ARG A 20 2.13 2.52 -5.39
N GLY A 21 3.42 2.57 -5.74
CA GLY A 21 4.20 1.37 -6.03
C GLY A 21 4.29 0.42 -4.83
N ASN A 22 4.39 0.96 -3.61
CA ASN A 22 4.31 0.15 -2.39
C ASN A 22 2.92 -0.50 -2.23
N GLY A 23 1.84 0.22 -2.50
CA GLY A 23 0.48 -0.35 -2.48
C GLY A 23 0.32 -1.49 -3.49
N GLU A 24 0.84 -1.33 -4.71
CA GLU A 24 0.85 -2.38 -5.75
C GLU A 24 1.64 -3.63 -5.31
N ASN A 25 2.81 -3.42 -4.68
CA ASN A 25 3.62 -4.52 -4.13
C ASN A 25 2.89 -5.28 -3.00
N VAL A 26 2.20 -4.56 -2.11
CA VAL A 26 1.41 -5.18 -1.03
C VAL A 26 0.25 -6.01 -1.60
N VAL A 27 -0.43 -5.52 -2.63
CA VAL A 27 -1.48 -6.29 -3.33
C VAL A 27 -0.90 -7.56 -3.97
N LYS A 28 0.28 -7.46 -4.58
CA LYS A 28 0.97 -8.61 -5.17
C LYS A 28 1.31 -9.66 -4.10
N LEU A 29 1.88 -9.24 -2.98
CA LEU A 29 2.20 -10.12 -1.85
C LEU A 29 0.96 -10.83 -1.31
N ALA A 30 -0.15 -10.11 -1.14
CA ALA A 30 -1.43 -10.68 -0.71
C ALA A 30 -1.91 -11.81 -1.65
N LYS A 31 -1.80 -11.61 -2.97
CA LYS A 31 -2.15 -12.63 -3.97
C LYS A 31 -1.21 -13.83 -3.94
N GLU A 32 0.10 -13.59 -3.79
CA GLU A 32 1.11 -14.64 -3.69
C GLU A 32 0.90 -15.51 -2.45
N LEU A 33 0.51 -14.91 -1.33
CA LEU A 33 0.19 -15.62 -0.09
C LEU A 33 -1.04 -16.51 -0.25
N GLU A 34 -2.14 -15.97 -0.81
CA GLU A 34 -3.36 -16.75 -1.13
C GLU A 34 -3.04 -17.91 -2.10
N TYR A 35 -2.22 -17.68 -3.12
CA TYR A 35 -1.82 -18.72 -4.07
C TYR A 35 -0.97 -19.80 -3.41
N THR A 36 0.04 -19.41 -2.62
CA THR A 36 0.97 -20.35 -1.96
C THR A 36 0.20 -21.31 -1.06
N LEU A 37 -0.77 -20.83 -0.28
CA LEU A 37 -1.59 -21.70 0.55
C LEU A 37 -2.36 -22.76 -0.24
N ARG A 38 -2.87 -22.41 -1.43
CA ARG A 38 -3.59 -23.36 -2.29
C ARG A 38 -2.70 -24.48 -2.83
N THR A 39 -1.38 -24.28 -2.83
CA THR A 39 -0.42 -25.27 -3.34
C THR A 39 0.08 -26.26 -2.30
N ILE A 40 -0.23 -26.04 -1.01
CA ILE A 40 0.26 -26.88 0.07
C ILE A 40 -0.82 -27.93 0.43
N ASP A 41 -0.39 -29.18 0.53
CA ASP A 41 -1.22 -30.29 1.00
C ASP A 41 -1.19 -30.33 2.53
N TRP A 42 -2.31 -29.93 3.14
CA TRP A 42 -2.43 -29.80 4.59
C TRP A 42 -3.31 -30.92 5.16
N ASN A 43 -2.98 -31.38 6.37
CA ASN A 43 -3.91 -32.18 7.16
C ASN A 43 -5.08 -31.29 7.65
N ASP A 44 -6.31 -31.78 7.61
CA ASP A 44 -7.56 -30.98 7.69
C ASP A 44 -7.59 -29.97 8.85
N ARG A 45 -7.21 -30.36 10.06
CA ARG A 45 -7.24 -29.45 11.24
C ARG A 45 -6.20 -28.33 11.18
N VAL A 46 -5.07 -28.56 10.51
CA VAL A 46 -4.02 -27.57 10.33
C VAL A 46 -4.40 -26.60 9.21
N LYS A 47 -5.09 -27.12 8.19
CA LYS A 47 -5.61 -26.36 7.07
C LYS A 47 -6.54 -25.23 7.52
N ASP A 48 -7.57 -25.54 8.30
CA ASP A 48 -8.59 -24.56 8.68
C ASP A 48 -8.01 -23.36 9.44
N ARG A 49 -7.07 -23.61 10.36
CA ARG A 49 -6.41 -22.55 11.12
C ARG A 49 -5.53 -21.68 10.23
N ILE A 50 -4.72 -22.30 9.37
CA ILE A 50 -3.81 -21.57 8.47
C ILE A 50 -4.59 -20.77 7.43
N ASP A 51 -5.68 -21.33 6.90
CA ASP A 51 -6.57 -20.63 5.97
C ASP A 51 -7.17 -19.38 6.63
N GLN A 52 -7.58 -19.47 7.91
CA GLN A 52 -8.08 -18.33 8.67
C GLN A 52 -6.99 -17.27 8.90
N ASP A 53 -5.82 -17.68 9.38
CA ASP A 53 -4.69 -16.77 9.65
C ASP A 53 -4.27 -16.01 8.38
N VAL A 54 -4.20 -16.70 7.25
CA VAL A 54 -3.84 -16.08 5.97
C VAL A 54 -4.98 -15.24 5.41
N HIS A 55 -6.23 -15.63 5.62
CA HIS A 55 -7.37 -14.78 5.25
C HIS A 55 -7.30 -13.44 5.98
N ASP A 56 -7.03 -13.46 7.29
CA ASP A 56 -6.92 -12.26 8.09
C ASP A 56 -5.69 -11.43 7.72
N ALA A 57 -4.54 -12.07 7.49
CA ALA A 57 -3.33 -11.40 7.01
C ALA A 57 -3.56 -10.73 5.65
N THR A 58 -4.18 -11.44 4.72
CA THR A 58 -4.48 -10.93 3.37
C THR A 58 -5.47 -9.76 3.42
N ARG A 59 -6.48 -9.84 4.29
CA ARG A 59 -7.40 -8.72 4.54
C ARG A 59 -6.67 -7.51 5.12
N GLY A 60 -5.73 -7.71 6.03
CA GLY A 60 -4.86 -6.66 6.56
C GLY A 60 -3.99 -6.00 5.49
N LEU A 61 -3.37 -6.80 4.62
CA LEU A 61 -2.58 -6.31 3.49
C LEU A 61 -3.42 -5.50 2.50
N LYS A 62 -4.65 -5.96 2.18
CA LYS A 62 -5.57 -5.21 1.30
C LYS A 62 -5.90 -3.83 1.88
N LYS A 63 -6.20 -3.74 3.17
CA LYS A 63 -6.43 -2.45 3.86
C LYS A 63 -5.18 -1.55 3.87
N LEU A 64 -4.00 -2.13 4.05
CA LEU A 64 -2.74 -1.39 3.98
C LEU A 64 -2.54 -0.81 2.58
N ALA A 65 -2.79 -1.60 1.54
CA ALA A 65 -2.69 -1.14 0.15
C ALA A 65 -3.69 0.00 -0.15
N GLU A 66 -4.93 -0.12 0.29
CA GLU A 66 -5.96 0.94 0.19
C GLU A 66 -5.46 2.24 0.85
N SER A 67 -4.95 2.15 2.08
CA SER A 67 -4.39 3.31 2.78
C SER A 67 -3.23 3.93 2.01
N LEU A 68 -2.31 3.14 1.45
CA LEU A 68 -1.20 3.64 0.64
C LEU A 68 -1.68 4.35 -0.63
N PHE A 69 -2.74 3.85 -1.28
CA PHE A 69 -3.34 4.51 -2.45
C PHE A 69 -4.02 5.83 -2.08
N ASP A 70 -4.74 5.87 -0.97
CA ASP A 70 -5.39 7.10 -0.49
C ASP A 70 -4.35 8.17 -0.15
N HIS A 71 -3.29 7.82 0.58
CA HIS A 71 -2.19 8.73 0.90
C HIS A 71 -1.43 9.17 -0.36
N SER A 72 -1.18 8.25 -1.30
CA SER A 72 -0.58 8.59 -2.60
C SER A 72 -1.41 9.66 -3.32
N ARG A 73 -2.73 9.47 -3.38
CA ARG A 73 -3.65 10.42 -4.01
C ARG A 73 -3.64 11.77 -3.31
N GLU A 74 -3.66 11.79 -1.98
CA GLU A 74 -3.62 13.04 -1.21
C GLU A 74 -2.32 13.82 -1.47
N VAL A 75 -1.17 13.12 -1.47
CA VAL A 75 0.13 13.72 -1.76
C VAL A 75 0.18 14.27 -3.18
N ASP A 76 -0.34 13.54 -4.18
CA ASP A 76 -0.39 14.00 -5.57
C ASP A 76 -1.22 15.29 -5.72
N ILE A 77 -2.37 15.37 -5.04
CA ILE A 77 -3.20 16.57 -5.02
C ILE A 77 -2.41 17.76 -4.44
N LYS A 78 -1.73 17.58 -3.30
CA LYS A 78 -0.91 18.62 -2.69
C LYS A 78 0.26 19.05 -3.59
N ALA A 79 0.89 18.11 -4.28
CA ALA A 79 1.97 18.39 -5.21
C ALA A 79 1.49 19.29 -6.37
N ARG A 80 0.33 18.98 -6.94
CA ARG A 80 -0.30 19.81 -8.00
C ARG A 80 -0.65 21.20 -7.49
N GLN A 81 -1.27 21.30 -6.31
CA GLN A 81 -1.59 22.59 -5.68
C GLN A 81 -0.34 23.45 -5.46
N LEU A 82 0.74 22.85 -4.98
CA LEU A 82 2.02 23.55 -4.79
C LEU A 82 2.62 24.01 -6.12
N ARG A 83 2.58 23.18 -7.16
CA ARG A 83 3.03 23.54 -8.51
C ARG A 83 2.22 24.70 -9.08
N ASP A 84 0.91 24.65 -8.98
CA ASP A 84 0.01 25.69 -9.50
C ASP A 84 0.18 27.01 -8.73
N PHE A 85 0.52 26.96 -7.44
CA PHE A 85 0.86 28.14 -6.64
C PHE A 85 2.20 28.76 -7.05
N LEU A 86 3.22 27.95 -7.34
CA LEU A 86 4.56 28.41 -7.72
C LEU A 86 4.68 28.82 -9.20
N GLY A 87 3.78 28.34 -10.05
CA GLY A 87 3.70 28.68 -11.48
C GLY A 87 2.83 29.89 -11.80
N ARG A 88 2.27 30.55 -10.79
CA ARG A 88 1.63 31.88 -10.84
C ARG A 88 2.57 32.92 -10.24
#